data_AF-A0A3R1AXI2-F1
#
_entry.id   AF-A0A3R1AXI2-F1
#
_cell.length_a   1.000
_cell.length_b   1.000
_cell.length_c   1.000
_cell.angle_alpha   90.00
_cell.angle_beta   90.00
_cell.angle_gamma   90.00
#
_symmetry.space_group_name_H-M   'P 1'
#
loop_
_entity.id
_entity.type
_entity.pdbx_description
1 polymer ?
#
loop_
_entity_poly.entity_id
_entity_poly.type
_entity_poly.pdbx_seq_one_letter_code
_entity_poly.pdbx_strand_id
1 'polypeptide(L)'
;MINPNKNLTQQALAGAQFLRMHAKAMAGDDDFFVAIMSEPHTIAANAIEQLVKENAELRAQLIAFQKAANPAVAVDLASVPDTTARYTPFVRGARVCLKANPDQRGTVVGSSISSYTEHRYYVRFDSEFEDNRWVKARNLELIPDE
;
A
#
# COMPACT_ATOMS: atom_id res chain seq x y z
N MET A 1 10.71 12.47 21.34
CA MET A 1 9.52 11.85 20.72
C MET A 1 9.48 12.17 19.24
N ILE A 2 9.44 11.16 18.37
CA ILE A 2 9.26 11.34 16.92
C ILE A 2 7.79 11.72 16.69
N ASN A 3 7.55 12.84 16.01
CA ASN A 3 6.21 13.33 15.71
C ASN A 3 5.51 12.39 14.71
N PRO A 4 4.35 11.79 15.04
CA PRO A 4 3.63 10.87 14.15
C PRO A 4 3.11 11.52 12.86
N ASN A 5 3.00 12.86 12.81
CA ASN A 5 2.54 13.59 11.64
C ASN A 5 3.62 13.81 10.57
N LYS A 6 4.85 13.33 10.81
CA LYS A 6 5.95 13.40 9.85
C LYS A 6 5.92 12.22 8.89
N ASN A 7 6.31 12.44 7.63
CA ASN A 7 6.46 11.33 6.68
C ASN A 7 7.61 10.38 7.08
N LEU A 8 7.60 9.16 6.56
CA LEU A 8 8.55 8.11 6.95
C LEU A 8 10.02 8.55 6.81
N THR A 9 10.34 9.31 5.76
CA THR A 9 11.68 9.89 5.53
C THR A 9 12.09 10.82 6.68
N GLN A 10 11.20 11.74 7.07
CA GLN A 10 11.45 12.67 8.16
C GLN A 10 11.53 11.96 9.53
N GLN A 11 10.76 10.89 9.73
CA GLN A 11 10.84 10.06 10.94
C GLN A 11 12.18 9.31 11.00
N ALA A 12 12.62 8.71 9.90
CA ALA A 12 13.90 8.03 9.79
C ALA A 12 15.08 8.97 10.06
N LEU A 13 15.07 10.16 9.45
CA LEU A 13 16.11 11.18 9.68
C LEU A 13 16.10 11.68 11.13
N ALA A 14 14.92 11.87 11.73
CA ALA A 14 14.83 12.23 13.15
C ALA A 14 15.39 11.12 14.06
N GLY A 15 15.15 9.85 13.71
CA GLY A 15 15.74 8.69 14.39
C GLY A 15 17.27 8.65 14.26
N ALA A 16 17.82 8.88 13.08
CA ALA A 16 19.27 8.96 12.86
C ALA A 16 19.91 10.10 13.67
N GLN A 17 19.28 11.28 13.70
CA GLN A 17 19.74 12.41 14.51
C GLN A 17 19.72 12.09 16.00
N PHE A 18 18.67 11.43 16.48
CA PHE A 18 18.58 10.96 17.85
C PHE A 18 19.73 9.99 18.18
N LEU A 19 19.98 8.99 17.33
CA LEU A 19 21.08 8.05 17.50
C LEU A 19 22.45 8.74 17.54
N ARG A 20 22.71 9.74 16.67
CA ARG A 20 23.96 10.53 16.71
C ARG A 20 24.11 11.33 18.00
N MET A 21 23.03 11.91 18.50
CA MET A 21 23.05 12.65 19.76
C MET A 21 23.41 11.72 20.92
N HIS A 22 22.79 10.54 20.98
CA HIS A 22 23.09 9.52 21.98
C HIS A 22 24.51 8.99 21.84
N ALA A 23 24.99 8.71 20.63
CA ALA A 23 26.37 8.29 20.39
C ALA A 23 27.39 9.29 20.96
N LYS A 24 27.17 10.60 20.72
CA LYS A 24 28.05 11.66 21.26
C LYS A 24 28.02 11.72 22.78
N ALA A 25 26.85 11.56 23.40
CA ALA A 25 26.72 11.53 24.84
C ALA A 25 27.46 10.32 25.45
N MET A 26 27.29 9.13 24.86
CA MET A 26 27.95 7.90 25.31
C MET A 26 29.47 7.93 25.12
N ALA A 27 29.98 8.56 24.06
CA ALA A 27 31.42 8.63 23.80
C ALA A 27 32.21 9.37 24.90
N GLY A 28 31.55 10.25 25.65
CA GLY A 28 32.15 11.01 26.75
C GLY A 28 31.78 10.47 28.14
N ASP A 29 31.19 9.28 28.21
CA ASP A 29 30.81 8.63 29.47
C ASP A 29 32.01 7.91 30.10
N ASP A 30 32.11 7.98 31.43
CA ASP A 30 33.21 7.35 32.20
C ASP A 30 33.04 5.82 32.29
N ASP A 31 31.83 5.30 32.11
CA ASP A 31 31.58 3.85 32.04
C ASP A 31 32.00 3.31 30.67
N PHE A 32 33.06 2.50 30.66
CA PHE A 32 33.56 1.82 29.46
C PHE A 32 32.46 1.06 28.70
N PHE A 33 31.53 0.40 29.39
CA PHE A 33 30.45 -0.35 28.73
C PHE A 33 29.44 0.57 28.05
N VAL A 34 29.30 1.80 28.54
CA VAL A 34 28.47 2.84 27.89
C VAL A 34 29.22 3.43 26.71
N ALA A 35 30.51 3.74 26.88
CA ALA A 35 31.35 4.32 25.83
C ALA A 35 31.43 3.44 24.56
N ILE A 36 31.57 2.12 24.72
CA ILE A 36 31.62 1.19 23.57
C ILE A 36 30.31 1.16 22.75
N MET A 37 29.18 1.59 23.32
CA MET A 37 27.90 1.61 22.61
C MET A 37 27.76 2.82 21.67
N SER A 38 28.66 3.81 21.77
CA SER A 38 28.67 4.98 20.90
C SER A 38 28.87 4.63 19.42
N GLU A 39 29.79 3.72 19.13
CA GLU A 39 30.12 3.32 17.75
C GLU A 39 28.94 2.61 17.05
N PRO A 40 28.28 1.60 17.64
CA PRO A 40 27.06 1.01 17.08
C PRO A 40 25.96 2.02 16.76
N HIS A 41 25.75 3.03 17.62
CA HIS A 41 24.76 4.08 17.39
C HIS A 41 25.13 4.98 16.21
N THR A 42 26.43 5.29 16.07
CA THR A 42 26.95 6.04 14.93
C THR A 42 26.78 5.27 13.62
N ILE A 43 27.09 3.97 13.62
CA ILE A 43 26.91 3.08 12.46
C ILE A 43 25.43 3.02 12.06
N ALA A 44 24.53 2.80 13.03
CA ALA A 44 23.10 2.75 12.76
C ALA A 44 22.55 4.06 12.18
N ALA A 45 22.99 5.21 12.72
CA ALA A 45 22.59 6.51 12.19
C ALA A 45 23.05 6.70 10.74
N ASN A 46 24.31 6.38 10.43
CA ASN A 46 24.86 6.48 9.08
C ASN A 46 24.11 5.57 8.09
N ALA A 47 23.81 4.33 8.48
CA ALA A 47 23.06 3.39 7.65
C ALA A 47 21.65 3.91 7.32
N ILE A 48 20.94 4.49 8.30
CA ILE A 48 19.61 5.07 8.08
C ILE A 48 19.67 6.25 7.10
N GLU A 49 20.63 7.16 7.26
CA GLU A 49 20.81 8.30 6.36
C GLU A 49 21.11 7.85 4.93
N GLN A 50 21.98 6.85 4.78
CA GLN A 50 22.30 6.27 3.48
C GLN A 50 21.09 5.63 2.82
N LEU A 51 20.33 4.80 3.54
CA LEU A 51 19.11 4.17 3.03
C LEU A 51 18.06 5.19 2.60
N VAL A 52 17.90 6.28 3.37
CA VAL A 52 17.00 7.38 3.01
C VAL A 52 17.41 8.02 1.68
N LYS A 53 18.71 8.26 1.48
CA LYS A 53 19.25 8.83 0.25
C LYS A 53 19.04 7.89 -0.95
N GLU A 54 19.45 6.63 -0.83
CA GLU A 54 19.30 5.62 -1.89
C GLU A 54 17.84 5.41 -2.29
N ASN A 55 16.92 5.42 -1.30
CA ASN A 55 15.49 5.30 -1.60
C ASN A 55 14.95 6.48 -2.40
N ALA A 56 15.41 7.71 -2.11
CA ALA A 56 15.04 8.89 -2.87
C ALA A 56 15.56 8.82 -4.32
N GLU A 57 16.79 8.35 -4.52
CA GLU A 57 17.38 8.15 -5.85
C GLU A 57 16.62 7.08 -6.65
N LEU A 58 16.30 5.94 -6.04
CA LEU A 58 15.52 4.89 -6.68
C LEU A 58 14.12 5.37 -7.09
N ARG A 59 13.45 6.15 -6.23
CA ARG A 59 12.15 6.76 -6.57
C ARG A 59 12.27 7.70 -7.77
N ALA A 60 13.31 8.53 -7.82
CA ALA A 60 13.56 9.42 -8.95
C ALA A 60 13.80 8.64 -10.25
N GLN A 61 14.58 7.56 -10.19
CA GLN A 61 14.81 6.67 -11.34
C GLN A 61 13.51 6.02 -11.82
N LEU A 62 12.69 5.49 -10.90
CA LEU A 62 11.38 4.91 -11.24
C LEU A 62 10.46 5.92 -11.93
N ILE A 63 10.39 7.16 -11.44
CA ILE A 63 9.62 8.23 -12.07
C ILE A 63 10.16 8.53 -13.49
N ALA A 64 11.48 8.57 -13.67
CA ALA A 64 12.09 8.78 -14.98
C ALA A 64 11.77 7.64 -15.95
N PHE A 65 11.88 6.38 -15.51
CA PHE A 65 11.52 5.21 -16.30
C PHE A 65 10.03 5.21 -16.68
N GLN A 66 9.13 5.55 -15.76
CA GLN A 66 7.70 5.64 -16.05
C GLN A 66 7.39 6.73 -17.08
N LYS A 67 7.98 7.92 -16.95
CA LYS A 67 7.84 8.99 -17.94
C LYS A 67 8.35 8.60 -19.33
N ALA A 68 9.46 7.86 -19.39
CA ALA A 68 10.01 7.36 -20.64
C ALA A 68 9.15 6.25 -21.27
N ALA A 69 8.55 5.37 -20.45
CA ALA A 69 7.73 4.26 -20.91
C ALA A 69 6.31 4.68 -21.34
N ASN A 70 5.76 5.75 -20.76
CA ASN A 70 4.42 6.22 -21.11
C ASN A 70 4.27 7.74 -20.89
N PRO A 71 4.46 8.59 -21.92
CA PRO A 71 4.41 10.06 -21.77
C PRO A 71 3.07 10.60 -21.27
N ALA A 72 2.00 9.80 -21.37
CA ALA A 72 0.63 10.19 -21.06
C ALA A 72 0.18 9.87 -19.62
N VAL A 73 0.98 9.16 -18.81
CA VAL A 73 0.55 8.66 -17.50
C VAL A 73 1.50 9.15 -16.40
N ALA A 74 1.28 10.37 -15.95
CA ALA A 74 1.87 10.89 -14.72
C ALA A 74 1.05 10.38 -13.53
N VAL A 75 1.43 9.25 -12.94
CA VAL A 75 0.89 8.83 -11.64
C VAL A 75 1.76 9.47 -10.56
N ASP A 76 1.14 10.30 -9.72
CA ASP A 76 1.78 10.88 -8.55
C ASP A 76 1.99 9.79 -7.48
N LEU A 77 3.23 9.36 -7.30
CA LEU A 77 3.64 8.38 -6.27
C LEU A 77 3.82 9.02 -4.88
N ALA A 78 3.75 10.35 -4.75
CA ALA A 78 3.70 11.02 -3.45
C ALA A 78 2.29 11.00 -2.84
N SER A 79 1.28 10.71 -3.67
CA SER A 79 -0.02 10.30 -3.16
C SER A 79 0.16 8.94 -2.49
N VAL A 80 -0.13 8.88 -1.19
CA VAL A 80 -0.50 7.62 -0.51
C VAL A 80 -1.34 6.85 -1.51
N PRO A 81 -1.07 5.55 -1.80
CA PRO A 81 -1.88 4.82 -2.77
C PRO A 81 -3.30 5.10 -2.36
N ASP A 82 -4.05 5.78 -3.24
CA ASP A 82 -5.37 6.24 -2.92
C ASP A 82 -6.21 4.97 -2.88
N THR A 83 -6.14 4.26 -1.74
CA THR A 83 -6.97 3.12 -1.36
C THR A 83 -8.44 3.55 -1.24
N THR A 84 -8.70 4.83 -1.51
CA THR A 84 -9.98 5.43 -1.85
C THR A 84 -10.37 5.27 -3.32
N ALA A 85 -9.80 4.29 -4.05
CA ALA A 85 -10.66 3.51 -4.94
C ALA A 85 -11.69 2.79 -4.04
N ARG A 86 -12.64 3.57 -3.49
CA ARG A 86 -13.79 3.12 -2.73
C ARG A 86 -14.36 2.03 -3.59
N TYR A 87 -14.23 0.81 -3.12
CA TYR A 87 -14.78 -0.34 -3.78
C TYR A 87 -16.28 -0.12 -3.78
N THR A 88 -16.84 0.43 -4.86
CA THR A 88 -18.27 0.73 -4.93
C THR A 88 -18.97 -0.61 -4.80
N PRO A 89 -19.69 -0.87 -3.71
CA PRO A 89 -20.31 -2.17 -3.52
C PRO A 89 -21.31 -2.40 -4.64
N PHE A 90 -21.35 -3.60 -5.22
CA PHE A 90 -22.43 -3.94 -6.13
C PHE A 90 -23.74 -3.86 -5.34
N VAL A 91 -24.68 -3.06 -5.83
CA VAL A 91 -26.00 -2.93 -5.21
C VAL A 91 -26.78 -4.22 -5.46
N ARG A 92 -27.61 -4.63 -4.50
CA ARG A 92 -28.54 -5.74 -4.72
C ARG A 92 -29.43 -5.41 -5.92
N GLY A 93 -29.52 -6.32 -6.88
CA GLY A 93 -30.20 -6.11 -8.16
C GLY A 93 -29.27 -5.72 -9.31
N ALA A 94 -28.01 -5.32 -9.03
CA ALA A 94 -27.05 -4.98 -10.07
C ALA A 94 -26.78 -6.16 -11.02
N ARG A 95 -26.72 -5.85 -12.31
CA ARG A 95 -26.31 -6.78 -13.36
C ARG A 95 -24.79 -6.90 -13.38
N VAL A 96 -24.31 -8.14 -13.34
CA VAL A 96 -22.88 -8.43 -13.27
C VAL A 96 -22.52 -9.59 -14.20
N CYS A 97 -21.27 -9.60 -14.66
CA CYS A 97 -20.67 -10.75 -15.34
C CYS A 97 -19.37 -11.19 -14.65
N LEU A 98 -18.92 -12.40 -14.97
CA LEU A 98 -17.61 -12.87 -14.54
C LEU A 98 -16.52 -12.28 -15.44
N LYS A 99 -15.46 -11.72 -14.85
CA LYS A 99 -14.32 -11.16 -15.60
C LYS A 99 -13.67 -12.17 -16.55
N ALA A 100 -13.57 -13.42 -16.10
CA ALA A 100 -12.97 -14.49 -16.90
C ALA A 100 -13.85 -14.90 -18.07
N ASN A 101 -15.19 -14.78 -17.93
CA ASN A 101 -16.17 -15.22 -18.91
C ASN A 101 -17.34 -14.21 -18.93
N PRO A 102 -17.27 -13.16 -19.77
CA PRO A 102 -18.29 -12.11 -19.83
C PRO A 102 -19.69 -12.59 -20.22
N ASP A 103 -19.79 -13.78 -20.83
CA ASP A 103 -21.06 -14.43 -21.18
C ASP A 103 -21.80 -14.99 -19.96
N GLN A 104 -21.09 -15.23 -18.86
CA GLN A 104 -21.67 -15.71 -17.60
C GLN A 104 -22.22 -14.52 -16.82
N ARG A 105 -23.47 -14.17 -17.13
CA ARG A 105 -24.19 -13.01 -16.58
C ARG A 105 -25.15 -13.41 -15.47
N GLY A 106 -25.37 -12.48 -14.55
CA GLY A 106 -26.29 -12.68 -13.46
C GLY A 106 -26.63 -11.40 -12.71
N THR A 107 -27.40 -11.58 -11.65
CA THR A 107 -27.88 -10.50 -10.79
C THR A 107 -27.40 -10.72 -9.36
N VAL A 108 -26.91 -9.65 -8.72
CA VAL A 108 -26.52 -9.70 -7.30
C VAL A 108 -27.75 -9.80 -6.41
N VAL A 109 -27.86 -10.88 -5.63
CA VAL A 109 -28.98 -11.13 -4.73
C VAL A 109 -28.63 -10.81 -3.27
N GLY A 110 -27.36 -10.92 -2.90
CA GLY A 110 -26.88 -10.61 -1.55
C GLY A 110 -25.39 -10.34 -1.52
N SER A 111 -24.92 -9.72 -0.44
CA SER A 111 -23.51 -9.45 -0.19
C SER A 111 -23.11 -10.00 1.17
N SER A 112 -21.85 -10.42 1.28
CA SER A 112 -21.25 -10.87 2.53
C SER A 112 -19.84 -10.29 2.62
N ILE A 113 -19.54 -9.71 3.77
CA ILE A 113 -18.26 -9.08 4.07
C ILE A 113 -17.68 -9.86 5.26
N SER A 114 -16.76 -10.78 4.98
CA SER A 114 -16.10 -11.56 6.03
C SER A 114 -14.86 -10.87 6.60
N SER A 115 -14.25 -9.97 5.84
CA SER A 115 -13.10 -9.15 6.26
C SER A 115 -12.98 -7.91 5.36
N TYR A 116 -12.10 -6.97 5.72
CA TYR A 116 -11.74 -5.81 4.90
C TYR A 116 -11.17 -6.17 3.51
N THR A 117 -10.77 -7.42 3.29
CA THR A 117 -10.11 -7.88 2.06
C THR A 117 -10.93 -8.90 1.25
N GLU A 118 -11.98 -9.46 1.84
CA GLU A 118 -12.81 -10.49 1.19
C GLU A 118 -14.28 -10.07 1.11
N HIS A 119 -14.61 -9.29 0.08
CA HIS A 119 -16.00 -9.03 -0.31
C HIS A 119 -16.49 -10.12 -1.26
N ARG A 120 -17.61 -10.76 -0.93
CA ARG A 120 -18.29 -11.75 -1.78
C ARG A 120 -19.72 -11.35 -2.05
N TYR A 121 -20.20 -11.64 -3.25
CA TYR A 121 -21.56 -11.40 -3.68
C TYR A 121 -22.20 -12.72 -4.07
N TYR A 122 -23.42 -12.95 -3.61
CA TYR A 122 -24.23 -14.07 -4.06
C TYR A 122 -24.90 -13.67 -5.37
N VAL A 123 -24.45 -14.28 -6.46
CA VAL A 123 -24.91 -13.97 -7.81
C VAL A 123 -25.87 -15.07 -8.26
N ARG A 124 -27.04 -14.66 -8.74
CA ARG A 124 -27.97 -15.52 -9.44
C ARG A 124 -27.69 -15.42 -10.93
N PHE A 125 -27.13 -16.48 -11.52
CA PHE A 125 -26.79 -16.51 -12.93
C PHE A 125 -28.04 -16.71 -13.78
N ASP A 126 -28.05 -16.15 -14.99
CA ASP A 126 -29.20 -16.26 -15.91
C ASP A 126 -29.24 -17.61 -16.63
N SER A 127 -28.08 -18.27 -16.77
CA SER A 127 -27.96 -19.58 -17.39
C SER A 127 -28.53 -20.65 -16.46
N GLU A 128 -29.43 -21.48 -17.00
CA GLU A 128 -29.99 -22.64 -16.29
C GLU A 128 -28.96 -23.74 -15.99
N PHE A 129 -27.81 -23.70 -16.68
CA PHE A 129 -26.70 -24.64 -16.49
C PHE A 129 -25.69 -24.15 -15.44
N GLU A 130 -25.89 -22.97 -14.85
CA GLU A 130 -24.99 -22.40 -13.86
C GLU A 130 -25.62 -22.30 -12.47
N ASP A 131 -24.94 -22.90 -11.50
CA ASP A 131 -25.36 -22.79 -10.11
C ASP A 131 -25.12 -21.39 -9.54
N ASN A 132 -26.14 -20.89 -8.86
CA ASN A 132 -26.10 -19.66 -8.08
C ASN A 132 -25.11 -19.80 -6.92
N ARG A 133 -24.10 -18.93 -6.87
CA ARG A 133 -22.97 -19.09 -5.94
C ARG A 133 -22.42 -17.75 -5.43
N TRP A 134 -21.64 -17.85 -4.36
CA TRP A 134 -20.84 -16.75 -3.84
C TRP A 134 -19.61 -16.52 -4.71
N VAL A 135 -19.48 -15.31 -5.26
CA VAL A 135 -18.37 -14.91 -6.10
C VAL A 135 -17.60 -13.78 -5.43
N LYS A 136 -16.26 -13.86 -5.46
CA LYS A 136 -15.40 -12.78 -4.97
C LYS A 136 -15.60 -11.55 -5.84
N ALA A 137 -15.75 -10.38 -5.21
CA ALA A 137 -16.04 -9.14 -5.89
C ALA A 137 -15.02 -8.81 -7.00
N ARG A 138 -13.73 -9.09 -6.76
CA ARG A 138 -12.64 -8.88 -7.73
C ARG A 138 -12.81 -9.66 -9.05
N ASN A 139 -13.62 -10.71 -9.05
CA ASN A 139 -13.91 -11.55 -10.21
C ASN A 139 -15.21 -11.15 -10.93
N LEU A 140 -15.91 -10.11 -10.45
CA LEU A 140 -17.13 -9.58 -11.04
C LEU A 140 -16.85 -8.23 -11.72
N GLU A 141 -17.60 -7.98 -12.79
CA GLU A 141 -17.70 -6.68 -13.46
C GLU A 141 -19.17 -6.26 -13.54
N LEU A 142 -19.41 -4.96 -13.42
CA LEU A 142 -20.74 -4.38 -13.57
C LEU A 142 -21.10 -4.36 -15.05
N ILE A 143 -22.27 -4.87 -15.39
CA ILE A 143 -22.86 -4.64 -16.69
C ILE A 143 -23.67 -3.35 -16.54
N PRO A 144 -23.38 -2.28 -17.30
CA PRO A 144 -24.22 -1.09 -17.30
C PRO A 144 -25.63 -1.47 -17.71
N ASP A 145 -26.63 -1.04 -16.96
CA ASP A 145 -28.01 -1.10 -17.42
C ASP A 145 -28.14 -0.14 -18.62
N GLU A 146 -28.67 -0.64 -19.74
CA GLU A 146 -29.02 0.17 -20.92
C GLU A 146 -30.13 1.18 -20.61
#